data_AF-A0A7C3CMX9-F1
#
_entry.id   AF-A0A7C3CMX9-F1
#
_cell.length_a   1.000
_cell.length_b   1.000
_cell.length_c   1.000
_cell.angle_alpha   90.00
_cell.angle_beta   90.00
_cell.angle_gamma   90.00
#
_symmetry.space_group_name_H-M   'P 1'
#
loop_
_entity.id
_entity.type
_entity.pdbx_description
1 polymer ?
#
loop_
_entity_poly.entity_id
_entity_poly.type
_entity_poly.pdbx_seq_one_letter_code
_entity_poly.pdbx_strand_id
1 'polypeptide(L)'
;RYGQRKRYIAKVYAVSHQADLALLKVEEEAFFKGVTPLTFGTLPEVEQKIVVYGYPMGGSTLSATIGVVSRVEHHVYAHSGESFLAVQVDAAVNPGNSGGPALSEGKIVGVVMQVITKSQNIGYLVPISMVKHFIDDMKDGHYDGLADIGLGTQKLENPSIRRYYGLDDSISGKLINKVVHNSTLHGILQAGDIITAVDGHNIEDDGTVEFRKHEYTHFHYFIDAYQMGEHVKLDIIREKKKMQVEALLKHTADDMYLVKTTRYDEMPTYFILGGYVFSPLTRNLILSTNRNRLKLSYLASKWQEEDKSEVVVLLKVLASDMSRGDNDFGMWPIDKVNGQSFKNFKAFYEKVNAVTGKYLVLEDKDGVKVIIDRQEAKAKQSNILK
;
A
#
# COMPACT_ATOMS: atom_id res chain seq x y z
N ARG A 1 23.31 18.35 19.96
CA ARG A 1 23.01 19.74 20.40
C ARG A 1 21.69 19.73 21.16
N TYR A 2 21.61 20.27 22.38
CA TYR A 2 20.41 20.24 23.22
C TYR A 2 19.98 21.67 23.60
N GLY A 3 18.68 21.88 23.84
CA GLY A 3 18.16 23.11 24.49
C GLY A 3 18.04 24.37 23.62
N GLN A 4 18.10 24.26 22.29
CA GLN A 4 17.84 25.42 21.42
C GLN A 4 16.34 25.64 21.21
N ARG A 5 15.89 26.90 21.37
CA ARG A 5 14.48 27.29 21.24
C ARG A 5 14.09 27.81 19.87
N LYS A 6 15.06 28.29 19.06
CA LYS A 6 14.77 28.79 17.71
C LYS A 6 14.21 27.65 16.86
N ARG A 7 13.01 27.86 16.31
CA ARG A 7 12.40 26.98 15.31
C ARG A 7 12.86 27.42 13.93
N TYR A 8 13.10 26.44 13.06
CA TYR A 8 13.50 26.66 11.67
C TYR A 8 12.42 26.10 10.77
N ILE A 9 12.22 26.72 9.61
CA ILE A 9 11.28 26.21 8.62
C ILE A 9 11.96 25.04 7.89
N ALA A 10 11.28 23.89 7.88
CA ALA A 10 11.63 22.75 7.06
C ALA A 10 10.62 22.60 5.93
N LYS A 11 11.09 22.17 4.76
CA LYS A 11 10.25 21.78 3.61
C LYS A 11 10.29 20.26 3.48
N VAL A 12 9.15 19.67 3.14
CA VAL A 12 9.11 18.27 2.74
C VAL A 12 9.77 18.16 1.37
N TYR A 13 10.82 17.34 1.29
CA TYR A 13 11.55 17.07 0.05
C TYR A 13 10.95 15.87 -0.67
N ALA A 14 10.68 14.80 0.07
CA ALA A 14 10.05 13.58 -0.44
C ALA A 14 9.31 12.84 0.68
N VAL A 15 8.34 12.02 0.30
CA VAL A 15 7.57 11.18 1.21
C VAL A 15 7.41 9.80 0.59
N SER A 16 7.73 8.76 1.36
CA SER A 16 7.28 7.40 1.11
C SER A 16 6.17 7.08 2.07
N HIS A 17 4.93 7.04 1.57
CA HIS A 17 3.81 6.58 2.38
C HIS A 17 3.89 5.07 2.64
N GLN A 18 4.38 4.28 1.68
CA GLN A 18 4.54 2.82 1.83
C GLN A 18 5.44 2.47 3.03
N ALA A 19 6.61 3.12 3.13
CA ALA A 19 7.61 2.89 4.16
C ALA A 19 7.47 3.76 5.43
N ASP A 20 6.46 4.64 5.53
CA ASP A 20 6.31 5.58 6.66
C ASP A 20 7.56 6.46 6.87
N LEU A 21 8.09 7.03 5.77
CA LEU A 21 9.31 7.85 5.77
C LEU A 21 9.11 9.20 5.05
N ALA A 22 9.84 10.22 5.50
CA ALA A 22 9.92 11.51 4.82
C ALA A 22 11.34 12.08 4.88
N LEU A 23 11.76 12.71 3.79
CA LEU A 23 12.98 13.53 3.74
C LEU A 23 12.60 14.99 3.90
N LEU A 24 13.26 15.68 4.83
CA LEU A 24 13.05 17.10 5.09
C LEU A 24 14.30 17.90 4.74
N LYS A 25 14.09 19.11 4.21
CA LYS A 25 15.14 20.06 3.88
C LYS A 25 14.97 21.34 4.69
N VAL A 26 16.05 21.81 5.30
CA VAL A 26 16.14 23.13 5.95
C VAL A 26 17.12 23.98 5.13
N GLU A 27 16.68 25.15 4.68
CA GLU A 27 17.50 26.04 3.84
C GLU A 27 18.43 26.94 4.68
N GLU A 28 18.06 27.25 5.92
CA GLU A 28 18.87 28.10 6.80
C GLU A 28 20.13 27.36 7.31
N GLU A 29 21.31 27.71 6.77
CA GLU A 29 22.61 27.11 7.15
C GLU A 29 22.92 27.14 8.65
N ALA A 30 22.43 28.19 9.34
CA ALA A 30 22.58 28.34 10.79
C ALA A 30 22.01 27.14 11.58
N PHE A 31 21.03 26.42 11.01
CA PHE A 31 20.51 25.19 11.59
C PHE A 31 21.61 24.13 11.77
N PHE A 32 22.48 23.96 10.77
CA PHE A 32 23.51 22.91 10.70
C PHE A 32 24.81 23.26 11.44
N LYS A 33 25.01 24.53 11.82
CA LYS A 33 26.24 24.96 12.53
C LYS A 33 26.43 24.18 13.83
N GLY A 34 27.56 23.48 13.94
CA GLY A 34 27.93 22.67 15.11
C GLY A 34 27.08 21.41 15.30
N VAL A 35 26.50 20.88 14.22
CA VAL A 35 25.77 19.60 14.21
C VAL A 35 26.63 18.55 13.51
N THR A 36 26.83 17.42 14.18
CA THR A 36 27.41 16.21 13.57
C THR A 36 26.27 15.30 13.14
N PRO A 37 26.15 14.95 11.85
CA PRO A 37 25.17 13.97 11.39
C PRO A 37 25.41 12.62 12.05
N LEU A 38 24.33 11.91 12.33
CA LEU A 38 24.41 10.51 12.74
C LEU A 38 24.80 9.65 11.53
N THR A 39 25.52 8.57 11.78
CA THR A 39 25.88 7.59 10.76
C THR A 39 24.92 6.39 10.79
N PHE A 40 24.71 5.78 9.63
CA PHE A 40 23.92 4.56 9.53
C PHE A 40 24.69 3.34 10.05
N GLY A 41 23.96 2.48 10.76
CA GLY A 41 24.42 1.15 11.14
C GLY A 41 23.98 0.10 10.12
N THR A 42 23.82 -1.12 10.63
CA THR A 42 23.28 -2.28 9.93
C THR A 42 21.93 -2.66 10.53
N LEU A 43 21.19 -3.53 9.85
CA LEU A 43 19.99 -4.13 10.42
C LEU A 43 20.38 -4.84 11.73
N PRO A 44 19.74 -4.55 12.87
CA PRO A 44 20.19 -5.05 14.16
C PRO A 44 19.81 -6.53 14.36
N GLU A 45 20.51 -7.20 15.26
CA GLU A 45 20.22 -8.59 15.66
C GLU A 45 19.26 -8.62 16.85
N VAL A 46 18.55 -9.74 17.02
CA VAL A 46 17.72 -9.96 18.22
C VAL A 46 18.60 -9.89 19.48
N GLU A 47 18.05 -9.38 20.57
CA GLU A 47 18.74 -9.07 21.84
C GLU A 47 19.72 -7.88 21.79
N GLN A 48 19.97 -7.30 20.60
CA GLN A 48 20.84 -6.12 20.50
C GLN A 48 20.24 -4.93 21.23
N LYS A 49 21.05 -4.30 22.10
CA LYS A 49 20.65 -3.11 22.85
C LYS A 49 20.47 -1.91 21.93
N ILE A 50 19.39 -1.18 22.16
CA ILE A 50 19.07 0.04 21.42
C ILE A 50 18.67 1.20 22.35
N VAL A 51 18.78 2.41 21.83
CA VAL A 51 18.25 3.63 22.45
C VAL A 51 17.39 4.38 21.44
N VAL A 52 16.14 4.63 21.80
CA VAL A 52 15.18 5.40 21.02
C VAL A 52 15.17 6.84 21.51
N TYR A 53 15.29 7.80 20.59
CA TYR A 53 15.22 9.23 20.90
C TYR A 53 14.00 9.88 20.26
N GLY A 54 13.36 10.80 20.98
CA GLY A 54 12.16 11.49 20.48
C GLY A 54 11.68 12.64 21.35
N TYR A 55 10.55 13.24 20.98
CA TYR A 55 9.89 14.31 21.73
C TYR A 55 8.44 13.91 22.01
N PRO A 56 8.17 13.17 23.11
CA PRO A 56 6.84 12.70 23.46
C PRO A 56 5.82 13.84 23.57
N MET A 57 4.57 13.53 23.26
CA MET A 57 3.46 14.48 23.34
C MET A 57 3.37 15.15 24.72
N GLY A 58 3.25 16.48 24.73
CA GLY A 58 3.18 17.29 25.96
C GLY A 58 4.55 17.71 26.52
N GLY A 59 5.66 17.19 25.98
CA GLY A 59 7.02 17.60 26.32
C GLY A 59 7.68 18.51 25.28
N SER A 60 8.66 19.30 25.70
CA SER A 60 9.57 20.05 24.79
C SER A 60 11.04 19.67 24.97
N THR A 61 11.30 18.68 25.82
CA THR A 61 12.62 18.14 26.13
C THR A 61 12.80 16.80 25.41
N LEU A 62 14.03 16.53 24.94
CA LEU A 62 14.38 15.24 24.38
C LEU A 62 14.11 14.12 25.40
N SER A 63 13.44 13.07 24.96
CA SER A 63 13.28 11.82 25.68
C SER A 63 14.20 10.76 25.08
N ALA A 64 14.68 9.85 25.93
CA ALA A 64 15.43 8.68 25.53
C ALA A 64 14.88 7.46 26.26
N THR A 65 14.59 6.38 25.53
CA THR A 65 14.15 5.10 26.09
C THR A 65 15.10 4.01 25.61
N ILE A 66 15.47 3.11 26.52
CA ILE A 66 16.42 2.02 26.25
C ILE A 66 15.63 0.72 26.24
N GLY A 67 15.99 -0.16 25.32
CA GLY A 67 15.46 -1.51 25.23
C GLY A 67 16.39 -2.40 24.42
N VAL A 68 15.84 -3.50 23.93
CA VAL A 68 16.50 -4.44 23.03
C VAL A 68 15.63 -4.68 21.80
N VAL A 69 16.23 -5.23 20.76
CA VAL A 69 15.50 -5.81 19.63
C VAL A 69 14.85 -7.10 20.08
N SER A 70 13.53 -7.17 19.99
CA SER A 70 12.75 -8.37 20.35
C SER A 70 12.56 -9.29 19.15
N ARG A 71 12.44 -8.73 17.94
CA ARG A 71 12.22 -9.49 16.70
C ARG A 71 12.53 -8.65 15.46
N VAL A 72 12.90 -9.31 14.36
CA VAL A 72 12.96 -8.72 13.03
C VAL A 72 12.12 -9.57 12.09
N GLU A 73 10.98 -9.03 11.62
CA GLU A 73 10.05 -9.76 10.76
C GLU A 73 9.22 -8.81 9.89
N HIS A 74 8.52 -9.34 8.89
CA HIS A 74 7.51 -8.57 8.17
C HIS A 74 6.36 -8.19 9.11
N HIS A 75 6.01 -6.92 9.11
CA HIS A 75 4.93 -6.38 9.91
C HIS A 75 4.14 -5.35 9.10
N VAL A 76 2.86 -5.19 9.45
CA VAL A 76 2.01 -4.19 8.82
C VAL A 76 2.40 -2.79 9.31
N TYR A 77 2.82 -1.93 8.39
CA TYR A 77 3.14 -0.54 8.68
C TYR A 77 1.83 0.22 8.91
N ALA A 78 1.72 0.89 10.06
CA ALA A 78 0.46 1.49 10.48
C ALA A 78 -0.06 2.57 9.53
N HIS A 79 0.86 3.29 8.88
CA HIS A 79 0.55 4.37 7.95
C HIS A 79 0.00 3.85 6.62
N SER A 80 0.75 3.00 5.90
CA SER A 80 0.33 2.46 4.60
C SER A 80 -0.71 1.34 4.71
N GLY A 81 -0.65 0.53 5.76
CA GLY A 81 -1.37 -0.74 5.85
C GLY A 81 -0.72 -1.87 5.05
N GLU A 82 0.46 -1.63 4.47
CA GLU A 82 1.27 -2.62 3.75
C GLU A 82 2.23 -3.34 4.70
N SER A 83 2.73 -4.52 4.29
CA SER A 83 3.57 -5.36 5.13
C SER A 83 5.00 -5.39 4.59
N PHE A 84 5.93 -4.82 5.34
CA PHE A 84 7.36 -4.80 5.02
C PHE A 84 8.17 -5.25 6.24
N LEU A 85 9.47 -5.47 6.07
CA LEU A 85 10.36 -5.76 7.19
C LEU A 85 10.28 -4.65 8.26
N ALA A 86 10.12 -5.04 9.52
CA ALA A 86 10.14 -4.15 10.67
C ALA A 86 11.02 -4.72 11.79
N VAL A 87 11.56 -3.83 12.62
CA VAL A 87 12.27 -4.22 13.85
C VAL A 87 11.34 -3.97 15.03
N GLN A 88 10.94 -5.04 15.72
CA GLN A 88 10.21 -4.96 16.97
C GLN A 88 11.17 -4.75 18.13
N VAL A 89 10.80 -3.86 19.05
CA VAL A 89 11.61 -3.50 20.21
C VAL A 89 10.77 -3.44 21.48
N ASP A 90 11.37 -3.66 22.64
CA ASP A 90 10.71 -3.52 23.95
C ASP A 90 10.93 -2.15 24.60
N ALA A 91 11.60 -1.22 23.88
CA ALA A 91 11.74 0.16 24.31
C ALA A 91 10.38 0.88 24.29
N ALA A 92 10.12 1.69 25.32
CA ALA A 92 8.89 2.47 25.36
C ALA A 92 8.82 3.49 24.20
N VAL A 93 7.82 3.32 23.33
CA VAL A 93 7.52 4.22 22.21
C VAL A 93 6.15 4.85 22.45
N ASN A 94 6.12 6.18 22.52
CA ASN A 94 4.90 6.97 22.72
C ASN A 94 4.69 7.94 21.54
N PRO A 95 3.47 8.44 21.32
CA PRO A 95 3.23 9.51 20.35
C PRO A 95 4.20 10.68 20.58
N GLY A 96 4.86 11.12 19.50
CA GLY A 96 5.95 12.11 19.53
C GLY A 96 7.37 11.52 19.47
N ASN A 97 7.53 10.22 19.68
CA ASN A 97 8.79 9.53 19.37
C ASN A 97 8.89 9.11 17.90
N SER A 98 7.76 8.87 17.23
CA SER A 98 7.70 8.50 15.81
C SER A 98 8.43 9.54 14.93
N GLY A 99 9.21 9.05 13.97
CA GLY A 99 10.15 9.85 13.17
C GLY A 99 11.52 10.08 13.84
N GLY A 100 11.66 9.78 15.14
CA GLY A 100 12.92 9.82 15.85
C GLY A 100 13.83 8.62 15.53
N PRO A 101 15.16 8.75 15.74
CA PRO A 101 16.09 7.66 15.46
C PRO A 101 16.13 6.64 16.59
N ALA A 102 16.23 5.36 16.22
CA ALA A 102 16.70 4.30 17.09
C ALA A 102 18.19 4.04 16.83
N LEU A 103 19.00 4.06 17.89
CA LEU A 103 20.44 3.91 17.81
C LEU A 103 20.92 2.61 18.47
N SER A 104 21.89 1.95 17.85
CA SER A 104 22.74 0.96 18.52
C SER A 104 24.20 1.33 18.28
N GLU A 105 25.03 1.26 19.33
CA GLU A 105 26.45 1.67 19.27
C GLU A 105 26.67 3.07 18.66
N GLY A 106 25.73 3.99 18.90
CA GLY A 106 25.78 5.36 18.37
C GLY A 106 25.42 5.50 16.88
N LYS A 107 25.04 4.42 16.20
CA LYS A 107 24.62 4.41 14.80
C LYS A 107 23.13 4.18 14.65
N ILE A 108 22.51 4.75 13.61
CA ILE A 108 21.08 4.57 13.34
C ILE A 108 20.83 3.15 12.84
N VAL A 109 19.95 2.43 13.52
CA VAL A 109 19.49 1.08 13.12
C VAL A 109 18.05 1.08 12.61
N GLY A 110 17.31 2.17 12.82
CA GLY A 110 15.98 2.38 12.27
C GLY A 110 15.35 3.72 12.67
N VAL A 111 14.16 3.98 12.14
CA VAL A 111 13.32 5.14 12.47
C VAL A 111 12.07 4.64 13.18
N VAL A 112 11.69 5.28 14.28
CA VAL A 112 10.52 4.89 15.06
C VAL A 112 9.25 5.09 14.23
N MET A 113 8.48 4.02 14.06
CA MET A 113 7.24 4.02 13.28
C MET A 113 6.07 4.61 14.09
N GLN A 114 4.99 5.00 13.41
CA GLN A 114 3.70 5.20 14.06
C GLN A 114 3.16 3.87 14.67
N VAL A 115 2.68 3.92 15.92
CA VAL A 115 2.23 2.72 16.66
C VAL A 115 0.77 2.37 16.33
N ILE A 116 0.48 1.06 16.17
CA ILE A 116 -0.89 0.53 16.18
C ILE A 116 -1.36 0.45 17.65
N THR A 117 -2.43 1.17 17.98
CA THR A 117 -2.86 1.59 19.34
C THR A 117 -3.33 0.48 20.31
N LYS A 118 -2.86 -0.76 20.21
CA LYS A 118 -3.33 -1.87 21.07
C LYS A 118 -2.25 -2.69 21.78
N SER A 119 -0.97 -2.39 21.60
CA SER A 119 0.13 -3.11 22.25
C SER A 119 0.81 -2.26 23.32
N GLN A 120 0.93 -2.78 24.54
CA GLN A 120 1.73 -2.18 25.61
C GLN A 120 3.17 -2.69 25.50
N ASN A 121 4.16 -1.81 25.70
CA ASN A 121 5.60 -2.14 25.68
C ASN A 121 6.10 -2.81 24.39
N ILE A 122 5.50 -2.48 23.25
CA ILE A 122 5.97 -2.93 21.93
C ILE A 122 6.13 -1.69 21.04
N GLY A 123 7.35 -1.46 20.58
CA GLY A 123 7.67 -0.48 19.56
C GLY A 123 8.03 -1.17 18.25
N TYR A 124 7.82 -0.46 17.13
CA TYR A 124 8.28 -0.89 15.81
C TYR A 124 9.14 0.19 15.20
N LEU A 125 10.18 -0.24 14.48
CA LEU A 125 11.06 0.63 13.71
C LEU A 125 10.98 0.25 12.24
N VAL A 126 10.97 1.27 11.39
CA VAL A 126 11.37 1.15 10.00
C VAL A 126 12.87 0.85 9.98
N PRO A 127 13.31 -0.31 9.47
CA PRO A 127 14.71 -0.74 9.55
C PRO A 127 15.61 0.13 8.68
N ILE A 128 16.89 0.20 9.03
CA ILE A 128 17.86 0.98 8.26
C ILE A 128 18.00 0.53 6.80
N SER A 129 17.70 -0.73 6.46
CA SER A 129 17.65 -1.21 5.07
C SER A 129 16.58 -0.48 4.26
N MET A 130 15.37 -0.32 4.81
CA MET A 130 14.27 0.40 4.18
C MET A 130 14.56 1.91 4.08
N VAL A 131 15.21 2.49 5.10
CA VAL A 131 15.66 3.89 5.05
C VAL A 131 16.67 4.11 3.93
N LYS A 132 17.63 3.20 3.76
CA LYS A 132 18.62 3.28 2.68
C LYS A 132 17.96 3.10 1.31
N HIS A 133 17.05 2.14 1.18
CA HIS A 133 16.27 1.93 -0.04
C HIS A 133 15.57 3.22 -0.47
N PHE A 134 14.84 3.88 0.43
CA PHE A 134 14.16 5.16 0.13
C PHE A 134 15.13 6.30 -0.24
N ILE A 135 16.29 6.38 0.42
CA ILE A 135 17.30 7.40 0.09
C ILE A 135 17.93 7.13 -1.28
N ASP A 136 18.15 5.87 -1.62
CA ASP A 136 18.73 5.45 -2.89
C ASP A 136 17.76 5.66 -4.06
N ASP A 137 16.47 5.34 -3.87
CA ASP A 137 15.36 5.63 -4.80
C ASP A 137 15.34 7.14 -5.13
N MET A 138 15.38 7.99 -4.10
CA MET A 138 15.34 9.45 -4.24
C MET A 138 16.59 10.11 -4.87
N LYS A 139 17.59 9.36 -5.32
CA LYS A 139 18.84 9.93 -5.88
C LYS A 139 18.63 10.69 -7.18
N ASP A 140 17.68 10.27 -8.00
CA ASP A 140 17.34 10.97 -9.25
C ASP A 140 16.31 12.11 -9.05
N GLY A 141 15.81 12.27 -7.82
CA GLY A 141 14.81 13.25 -7.44
C GLY A 141 13.37 12.79 -7.57
N HIS A 142 13.12 11.53 -7.94
CA HIS A 142 11.82 10.90 -7.99
C HIS A 142 11.70 9.78 -6.94
N TYR A 143 10.48 9.46 -6.54
CA TYR A 143 10.20 8.33 -5.65
C TYR A 143 9.41 7.29 -6.45
N ASP A 144 10.02 6.15 -6.75
CA ASP A 144 9.39 5.10 -7.56
C ASP A 144 8.57 4.11 -6.72
N GLY A 145 8.87 3.96 -5.43
CA GLY A 145 8.11 3.09 -4.54
C GLY A 145 8.73 1.72 -4.29
N LEU A 146 7.94 0.84 -3.65
CA LEU A 146 8.30 -0.56 -3.44
C LEU A 146 7.60 -1.45 -4.46
N ALA A 147 8.38 -2.30 -5.12
CA ALA A 147 7.89 -3.20 -6.14
C ALA A 147 7.01 -4.31 -5.55
N ASP A 148 5.97 -4.69 -6.28
CA ASP A 148 5.14 -5.87 -5.98
C ASP A 148 5.01 -6.74 -7.23
N ILE A 149 5.12 -8.06 -7.04
CA ILE A 149 5.15 -9.03 -8.13
C ILE A 149 3.75 -9.53 -8.55
N GLY A 150 2.70 -9.16 -7.81
CA GLY A 150 1.30 -9.40 -8.16
C GLY A 150 0.90 -10.87 -8.15
N LEU A 151 1.27 -11.61 -7.11
CA LEU A 151 0.93 -13.02 -6.95
C LEU A 151 -0.05 -13.25 -5.80
N GLY A 152 -1.11 -14.00 -6.09
CA GLY A 152 -1.87 -14.73 -5.08
C GLY A 152 -1.19 -16.07 -4.82
N THR A 153 -0.88 -16.35 -3.54
CA THR A 153 -0.19 -17.58 -3.15
C THR A 153 -0.94 -18.36 -2.07
N GLN A 154 -0.69 -19.67 -2.01
CA GLN A 154 -1.23 -20.60 -1.02
C GLN A 154 -0.08 -21.39 -0.38
N LYS A 155 -0.17 -21.59 0.95
CA LYS A 155 0.79 -22.40 1.71
C LYS A 155 0.72 -23.87 1.31
N LEU A 156 1.84 -24.58 1.42
CA LEU A 156 1.99 -25.99 1.06
C LEU A 156 2.20 -26.92 2.25
N GLU A 157 1.97 -26.46 3.49
CA GLU A 157 2.18 -27.26 4.72
C GLU A 157 1.33 -28.55 4.78
N ASN A 158 0.20 -28.61 4.04
CA ASN A 158 -0.66 -29.79 4.03
C ASN A 158 -0.08 -30.91 3.13
N PRO A 159 0.19 -32.12 3.65
CA PRO A 159 0.80 -33.19 2.83
C PRO A 159 -0.03 -33.61 1.60
N SER A 160 -1.36 -33.46 1.63
CA SER A 160 -2.21 -33.85 0.51
C SER A 160 -2.08 -32.90 -0.69
N ILE A 161 -1.91 -31.59 -0.48
CA ILE A 161 -1.67 -30.67 -1.60
C ILE A 161 -0.30 -30.92 -2.22
N ARG A 162 0.72 -31.20 -1.39
CA ARG A 162 2.07 -31.57 -1.85
C ARG A 162 2.03 -32.83 -2.72
N ARG A 163 1.38 -33.90 -2.25
CA ARG A 163 1.19 -35.14 -3.03
C ARG A 163 0.42 -34.92 -4.33
N TYR A 164 -0.62 -34.09 -4.31
CA TYR A 164 -1.42 -33.78 -5.51
C TYR A 164 -0.57 -33.14 -6.61
N TYR A 165 0.30 -32.18 -6.24
CA TYR A 165 1.24 -31.55 -7.18
C TYR A 165 2.50 -32.40 -7.43
N GLY A 166 2.66 -33.53 -6.74
CA GLY A 166 3.79 -34.45 -6.91
C GLY A 166 5.11 -33.93 -6.35
N LEU A 167 5.06 -33.18 -5.25
CA LEU A 167 6.22 -32.65 -4.56
C LEU A 167 6.76 -33.69 -3.57
N ASP A 168 8.06 -33.95 -3.65
CA ASP A 168 8.78 -34.70 -2.63
C ASP A 168 9.20 -33.79 -1.47
N ASP A 169 9.68 -34.38 -0.38
CA ASP A 169 10.05 -33.66 0.86
C ASP A 169 11.27 -32.73 0.69
N SER A 170 12.01 -32.80 -0.43
CA SER A 170 13.14 -31.89 -0.71
C SER A 170 12.71 -30.57 -1.34
N ILE A 171 11.44 -30.44 -1.70
CA ILE A 171 10.88 -29.26 -2.38
C ILE A 171 9.97 -28.52 -1.40
N SER A 172 10.32 -27.29 -1.06
CA SER A 172 9.45 -26.35 -0.35
C SER A 172 9.05 -25.18 -1.26
N GLY A 173 7.97 -24.49 -0.90
CA GLY A 173 7.58 -23.27 -1.59
C GLY A 173 6.12 -22.86 -1.40
N LYS A 174 5.65 -22.01 -2.29
CA LYS A 174 4.24 -21.59 -2.33
C LYS A 174 3.58 -21.92 -3.64
N LEU A 175 2.35 -22.42 -3.58
CA LEU A 175 1.51 -22.57 -4.76
C LEU A 175 1.02 -21.20 -5.23
N ILE A 176 1.20 -20.89 -6.50
CA ILE A 176 0.63 -19.72 -7.15
C ILE A 176 -0.81 -20.06 -7.55
N ASN A 177 -1.78 -19.37 -6.94
CA ASN A 177 -3.21 -19.55 -7.25
C ASN A 177 -3.75 -18.46 -8.18
N LYS A 178 -3.08 -17.30 -8.24
CA LYS A 178 -3.46 -16.19 -9.11
C LYS A 178 -2.22 -15.41 -9.52
N VAL A 179 -2.14 -15.07 -10.80
CA VAL A 179 -1.23 -14.06 -11.32
C VAL A 179 -2.09 -12.85 -11.67
N VAL A 180 -1.86 -11.72 -11.02
CA VAL A 180 -2.69 -10.53 -11.17
C VAL A 180 -2.52 -9.95 -12.58
N HIS A 181 -3.62 -9.46 -13.17
CA HIS A 181 -3.54 -8.75 -14.45
C HIS A 181 -2.67 -7.49 -14.31
N ASN A 182 -1.91 -7.14 -15.35
CA ASN A 182 -0.89 -6.09 -15.34
C ASN A 182 0.29 -6.28 -14.39
N SER A 183 0.39 -7.39 -13.63
CA SER A 183 1.62 -7.62 -12.87
C SER A 183 2.80 -7.91 -13.78
N THR A 184 4.01 -7.67 -13.28
CA THR A 184 5.26 -8.02 -13.98
C THR A 184 5.34 -9.49 -14.37
N LEU A 185 4.67 -10.39 -13.63
CA LEU A 185 4.69 -11.83 -13.87
C LEU A 185 3.53 -12.31 -14.75
N HIS A 186 2.61 -11.43 -15.16
CA HIS A 186 1.52 -11.77 -16.06
C HIS A 186 2.05 -12.24 -17.42
N GLY A 187 1.65 -13.43 -17.85
CA GLY A 187 2.14 -14.07 -19.08
C GLY A 187 3.49 -14.81 -18.92
N ILE A 188 4.18 -14.65 -17.79
CA ILE A 188 5.41 -15.40 -17.45
C ILE A 188 5.07 -16.58 -16.53
N LEU A 189 4.31 -16.31 -15.47
CA LEU A 189 3.81 -17.31 -14.53
C LEU A 189 2.34 -17.64 -14.79
N GLN A 190 1.91 -18.78 -14.26
CA GLN A 190 0.53 -19.22 -14.33
C GLN A 190 0.06 -19.85 -13.02
N ALA A 191 -1.25 -19.89 -12.82
CA ALA A 191 -1.83 -20.62 -11.69
C ALA A 191 -1.44 -22.11 -11.77
N GLY A 192 -1.07 -22.70 -10.64
CA GLY A 192 -0.55 -24.06 -10.55
C GLY A 192 0.98 -24.16 -10.52
N ASP A 193 1.70 -23.08 -10.87
CA ASP A 193 3.13 -23.00 -10.63
C ASP A 193 3.42 -22.97 -9.12
N ILE A 194 4.56 -23.52 -8.71
CA ILE A 194 5.03 -23.44 -7.34
C ILE A 194 6.31 -22.62 -7.33
N ILE A 195 6.30 -21.48 -6.64
CA ILE A 195 7.50 -20.68 -6.43
C ILE A 195 8.32 -21.29 -5.29
N THR A 196 9.58 -21.64 -5.58
CA THR A 196 10.45 -22.37 -4.65
C THR A 196 11.63 -21.53 -4.16
N ALA A 197 12.05 -20.50 -4.89
CA ALA A 197 13.10 -19.59 -4.43
C ALA A 197 12.98 -18.18 -5.03
N VAL A 198 13.51 -17.18 -4.31
CA VAL A 198 13.81 -15.84 -4.82
C VAL A 198 15.30 -15.61 -4.73
N ASP A 199 15.96 -15.32 -5.85
CA ASP A 199 17.42 -15.10 -5.94
C ASP A 199 18.25 -16.23 -5.30
N GLY A 200 17.78 -17.48 -5.44
CA GLY A 200 18.41 -18.66 -4.87
C GLY A 200 18.15 -18.88 -3.37
N HIS A 201 17.37 -18.02 -2.71
CA HIS A 201 16.91 -18.23 -1.33
C HIS A 201 15.62 -19.05 -1.34
N ASN A 202 15.69 -20.24 -0.77
CA ASN A 202 14.56 -21.18 -0.73
C ASN A 202 13.38 -20.60 0.07
N ILE A 203 12.18 -20.81 -0.47
CA ILE A 203 10.93 -20.45 0.17
C ILE A 203 10.36 -21.68 0.87
N GLU A 204 10.04 -21.54 2.15
CA GLU A 204 9.41 -22.58 2.95
C GLU A 204 7.92 -22.74 2.62
N ASP A 205 7.34 -23.87 3.03
CA ASP A 205 5.93 -24.20 2.77
C ASP A 205 4.93 -23.20 3.36
N ASP A 206 5.34 -22.45 4.38
CA ASP A 206 4.55 -21.39 4.99
C ASP A 206 4.71 -20.02 4.31
N GLY A 207 5.63 -19.91 3.35
CA GLY A 207 5.95 -18.68 2.63
C GLY A 207 7.09 -17.86 3.21
N THR A 208 7.81 -18.38 4.20
CA THR A 208 8.97 -17.70 4.76
C THR A 208 10.26 -18.05 4.02
N VAL A 209 11.28 -17.21 4.21
CA VAL A 209 12.65 -17.40 3.73
C VAL A 209 13.61 -17.17 4.89
N GLU A 210 14.68 -17.95 4.95
CA GLU A 210 15.79 -17.71 5.87
C GLU A 210 16.60 -16.49 5.37
N PHE A 211 16.32 -15.30 5.91
CA PHE A 211 17.01 -14.07 5.50
C PHE A 211 18.31 -13.85 6.28
N ARG A 212 18.42 -14.49 7.45
CA ARG A 212 19.65 -14.67 8.25
C ARG A 212 19.61 -16.04 8.88
N LYS A 213 20.76 -16.55 9.29
CA LYS A 213 20.88 -17.85 9.94
C LYS A 213 19.89 -17.98 11.11
N HIS A 214 18.95 -18.91 11.00
CA HIS A 214 17.86 -19.20 11.94
C HIS A 214 16.82 -18.10 12.13
N GLU A 215 16.78 -17.07 11.27
CA GLU A 215 15.75 -16.04 11.26
C GLU A 215 14.95 -16.08 9.95
N TYR A 216 13.64 -16.19 10.09
CA TYR A 216 12.72 -16.35 8.97
C TYR A 216 11.79 -15.15 8.85
N THR A 217 11.52 -14.75 7.62
CA THR A 217 10.53 -13.71 7.34
C THR A 217 9.83 -13.97 6.02
N HIS A 218 8.82 -13.18 5.66
CA HIS A 218 8.09 -13.39 4.42
C HIS A 218 9.03 -13.32 3.19
N PHE A 219 8.81 -14.17 2.19
CA PHE A 219 9.66 -14.25 0.99
C PHE A 219 9.78 -12.94 0.19
N HIS A 220 8.83 -12.00 0.39
CA HIS A 220 8.93 -10.66 -0.18
C HIS A 220 10.16 -9.87 0.32
N TYR A 221 10.82 -10.27 1.41
CA TYR A 221 12.06 -9.64 1.87
C TYR A 221 13.08 -9.39 0.74
N PHE A 222 13.28 -10.40 -0.10
CA PHE A 222 14.24 -10.31 -1.21
C PHE A 222 13.70 -9.51 -2.40
N ILE A 223 12.38 -9.39 -2.53
CA ILE A 223 11.72 -8.57 -3.54
C ILE A 223 11.75 -7.10 -3.14
N ASP A 224 11.41 -6.79 -1.89
CA ASP A 224 11.38 -5.44 -1.31
C ASP A 224 12.77 -4.77 -1.28
N ALA A 225 13.84 -5.56 -1.44
CA ALA A 225 15.21 -5.06 -1.51
C ALA A 225 15.55 -4.40 -2.86
N TYR A 226 14.81 -4.73 -3.93
CA TYR A 226 15.03 -4.18 -5.26
C TYR A 226 14.50 -2.74 -5.39
N GLN A 227 15.18 -1.96 -6.22
CA GLN A 227 14.67 -0.72 -6.77
C GLN A 227 13.76 -1.00 -7.97
N MET A 228 12.89 -0.04 -8.28
CA MET A 228 12.07 -0.11 -9.49
C MET A 228 12.97 -0.13 -10.74
N GLY A 229 12.63 -0.96 -11.72
CA GLY A 229 13.41 -1.15 -12.94
C GLY A 229 14.46 -2.27 -12.87
N GLU A 230 14.64 -2.91 -11.73
CA GLU A 230 15.53 -4.07 -11.59
C GLU A 230 14.82 -5.39 -11.95
N HIS A 231 15.60 -6.47 -12.16
CA HIS A 231 15.05 -7.79 -12.49
C HIS A 231 15.16 -8.73 -11.29
N VAL A 232 14.03 -9.33 -10.92
CA VAL A 232 13.98 -10.38 -9.90
C VAL A 232 14.05 -11.76 -10.53
N LYS A 233 14.76 -12.68 -9.88
CA LYS A 233 14.93 -14.06 -10.34
C LYS A 233 14.15 -15.02 -9.46
N LEU A 234 13.27 -15.82 -10.05
CA LEU A 234 12.42 -16.76 -9.34
C LEU A 234 12.66 -18.18 -9.83
N ASP A 235 12.89 -19.11 -8.90
CA ASP A 235 12.86 -20.53 -9.20
C ASP A 235 11.45 -21.06 -8.98
N ILE A 236 10.98 -21.86 -9.94
CA ILE A 236 9.63 -22.41 -9.91
C ILE A 236 9.62 -23.90 -10.27
N ILE A 237 8.51 -24.54 -9.95
CA ILE A 237 8.11 -25.83 -10.50
C ILE A 237 6.83 -25.65 -11.31
N ARG A 238 6.89 -26.03 -12.58
CA ARG A 238 5.75 -26.09 -13.50
C ARG A 238 5.67 -27.50 -14.06
N GLU A 239 4.50 -28.13 -13.95
CA GLU A 239 4.30 -29.50 -14.45
C GLU A 239 5.39 -30.49 -13.96
N LYS A 240 5.78 -30.37 -12.68
CA LYS A 240 6.83 -31.17 -12.02
C LYS A 240 8.25 -30.96 -12.56
N LYS A 241 8.48 -29.94 -13.40
CA LYS A 241 9.81 -29.56 -13.90
C LYS A 241 10.29 -28.31 -13.19
N LYS A 242 11.55 -28.34 -12.72
CA LYS A 242 12.23 -27.15 -12.20
C LYS A 242 12.53 -26.20 -13.35
N MET A 243 12.21 -24.93 -13.16
CA MET A 243 12.42 -23.86 -14.11
C MET A 243 12.84 -22.61 -13.37
N GLN A 244 13.37 -21.66 -14.11
CA GLN A 244 13.77 -20.37 -13.60
C GLN A 244 13.17 -19.31 -14.51
N VAL A 245 12.62 -18.27 -13.90
CA VAL A 245 12.08 -17.12 -14.61
C VAL A 245 12.70 -15.85 -14.06
N GLU A 246 12.75 -14.83 -14.89
CA GLU A 246 13.23 -13.51 -14.55
C GLU A 246 12.19 -12.49 -14.96
N ALA A 247 12.02 -11.43 -14.17
CA ALA A 247 10.98 -10.45 -14.42
C ALA A 247 11.40 -9.04 -14.00
N LEU A 248 11.15 -8.06 -14.87
CA LEU A 248 11.40 -6.65 -14.63
C LEU A 248 10.38 -6.06 -13.66
N LEU A 249 10.83 -5.61 -12.49
CA LEU A 249 10.00 -4.94 -11.49
C LEU A 249 9.65 -3.53 -11.96
N LYS A 250 8.37 -3.27 -12.21
CA LYS A 250 7.90 -1.99 -12.78
C LYS A 250 6.55 -1.51 -12.20
N HIS A 251 6.04 -2.23 -11.20
CA HIS A 251 4.71 -2.02 -10.65
C HIS A 251 4.75 -2.07 -9.13
N THR A 252 3.98 -1.19 -8.50
CA THR A 252 3.68 -1.24 -7.07
C THR A 252 2.37 -2.00 -6.84
N ALA A 253 2.07 -2.37 -5.59
CA ALA A 253 0.82 -3.05 -5.25
C ALA A 253 -0.44 -2.27 -5.71
N ASP A 254 -0.38 -0.94 -5.64
CA ASP A 254 -1.46 -0.03 -6.03
C ASP A 254 -1.78 -0.03 -7.54
N ASP A 255 -0.82 -0.43 -8.38
CA ASP A 255 -1.06 -0.60 -9.81
C ASP A 255 -1.96 -1.80 -10.12
N MET A 256 -2.09 -2.72 -9.16
CA MET A 256 -2.74 -4.02 -9.33
C MET A 256 -4.07 -4.14 -8.57
N TYR A 257 -4.33 -3.30 -7.57
CA TYR A 257 -5.59 -3.29 -6.82
C TYR A 257 -6.74 -2.65 -7.60
N LEU A 258 -7.93 -3.25 -7.54
CA LEU A 258 -9.16 -2.69 -8.14
C LEU A 258 -9.60 -1.39 -7.43
N VAL A 259 -9.35 -1.34 -6.13
CA VAL A 259 -9.51 -0.15 -5.31
C VAL A 259 -8.17 0.05 -4.61
N LYS A 260 -7.42 1.04 -5.08
CA LYS A 260 -6.13 1.46 -4.55
C LYS A 260 -6.16 1.64 -3.03
N THR A 261 -4.99 1.57 -2.40
CA THR A 261 -4.78 1.83 -0.98
C THR A 261 -5.12 3.28 -0.61
N THR A 262 -4.80 3.69 0.62
CA THR A 262 -5.10 5.05 1.08
C THR A 262 -4.31 6.05 0.23
N ARG A 263 -5.02 7.00 -0.37
CA ARG A 263 -4.40 8.11 -1.12
C ARG A 263 -4.12 9.27 -0.17
N TYR A 264 -2.97 9.88 -0.35
CA TYR A 264 -2.44 10.97 0.48
C TYR A 264 -2.18 12.19 -0.39
N ASP A 265 -2.34 13.40 0.18
CA ASP A 265 -1.97 14.67 -0.45
C ASP A 265 -2.54 14.93 -1.86
N GLU A 266 -3.60 14.20 -2.21
CA GLU A 266 -4.26 14.27 -3.51
C GLU A 266 -5.72 14.70 -3.35
N MET A 267 -6.14 15.65 -4.18
CA MET A 267 -7.55 16.01 -4.28
C MET A 267 -8.35 14.85 -4.89
N PRO A 268 -9.46 14.40 -4.26
CA PRO A 268 -10.27 13.33 -4.81
C PRO A 268 -10.83 13.70 -6.19
N THR A 269 -10.72 12.78 -7.14
CA THR A 269 -11.34 12.93 -8.46
C THR A 269 -12.85 12.73 -8.34
N TYR A 270 -13.63 13.67 -8.86
CA TYR A 270 -15.08 13.52 -8.95
C TYR A 270 -15.64 14.25 -10.18
N PHE A 271 -16.87 13.90 -10.52
CA PHE A 271 -17.65 14.52 -11.60
C PHE A 271 -19.09 14.68 -11.11
N ILE A 272 -19.75 15.81 -11.43
CA ILE A 272 -21.13 16.08 -11.05
C ILE A 272 -22.00 16.29 -12.30
N LEU A 273 -23.17 15.65 -12.35
CA LEU A 273 -24.20 15.89 -13.37
C LEU A 273 -25.57 16.05 -12.70
N GLY A 274 -26.19 17.23 -12.79
CA GLY A 274 -27.51 17.49 -12.21
C GLY A 274 -27.61 17.19 -10.73
N GLY A 275 -26.54 17.45 -9.96
CA GLY A 275 -26.47 17.10 -8.53
C GLY A 275 -26.07 15.66 -8.20
N TYR A 276 -25.96 14.75 -9.18
CA TYR A 276 -25.43 13.41 -8.98
C TYR A 276 -23.90 13.45 -8.97
N VAL A 277 -23.28 13.10 -7.84
CA VAL A 277 -21.83 13.15 -7.64
C VAL A 277 -21.23 11.78 -7.86
N PHE A 278 -20.30 11.66 -8.80
CA PHE A 278 -19.61 10.42 -9.16
C PHE A 278 -18.13 10.52 -8.81
N SER A 279 -17.54 9.41 -8.36
CA SER A 279 -16.12 9.35 -8.02
C SER A 279 -15.59 7.92 -8.19
N PRO A 280 -14.30 7.72 -8.50
CA PRO A 280 -13.67 6.43 -8.27
C PRO A 280 -13.82 6.03 -6.80
N LEU A 281 -14.08 4.77 -6.52
CA LEU A 281 -14.04 4.24 -5.16
C LEU A 281 -12.59 4.25 -4.66
N THR A 282 -12.35 4.78 -3.47
CA THR A 282 -11.04 4.77 -2.80
C THR A 282 -11.14 4.20 -1.40
N ARG A 283 -10.02 3.77 -0.81
CA ARG A 283 -10.01 3.37 0.62
C ARG A 283 -10.44 4.49 1.54
N ASN A 284 -10.05 5.74 1.27
CA ASN A 284 -10.46 6.91 2.05
C ASN A 284 -12.00 7.01 2.10
N LEU A 285 -12.69 6.82 0.97
CA LEU A 285 -14.15 6.86 0.91
C LEU A 285 -14.79 5.72 1.71
N ILE A 286 -14.26 4.49 1.60
CA ILE A 286 -14.77 3.33 2.35
C ILE A 286 -14.64 3.54 3.86
N LEU A 287 -13.49 4.07 4.31
CA LEU A 287 -13.25 4.33 5.73
C LEU A 287 -14.11 5.48 6.29
N SER A 288 -14.51 6.42 5.43
CA SER A 288 -15.33 7.58 5.83
C SER A 288 -16.83 7.30 6.00
N THR A 289 -17.30 6.09 5.67
CA THR A 289 -18.74 5.79 5.58
C THR A 289 -19.13 4.44 6.18
N ASN A 290 -20.36 4.35 6.67
CA ASN A 290 -21.02 3.08 6.99
C ASN A 290 -21.98 2.60 5.89
N ARG A 291 -22.30 3.45 4.90
CA ARG A 291 -23.18 3.09 3.79
C ARG A 291 -22.50 2.07 2.87
N ASN A 292 -23.20 0.98 2.54
CA ASN A 292 -22.72 -0.11 1.66
C ASN A 292 -21.36 -0.72 2.05
N ARG A 293 -20.91 -0.53 3.31
CA ARG A 293 -19.53 -0.82 3.73
C ARG A 293 -19.09 -2.26 3.41
N LEU A 294 -19.97 -3.26 3.60
CA LEU A 294 -19.65 -4.65 3.28
C LEU A 294 -19.40 -4.87 1.78
N LYS A 295 -20.32 -4.41 0.91
CA LYS A 295 -20.20 -4.53 -0.57
C LYS A 295 -18.95 -3.80 -1.06
N LEU A 296 -18.68 -2.60 -0.54
CA LEU A 296 -17.51 -1.82 -0.91
C LEU A 296 -16.20 -2.45 -0.42
N SER A 297 -16.18 -2.96 0.81
CA SER A 297 -15.00 -3.65 1.38
C SER A 297 -14.67 -4.93 0.61
N TYR A 298 -15.69 -5.63 0.10
CA TYR A 298 -15.50 -6.79 -0.77
C TYR A 298 -14.91 -6.41 -2.13
N LEU A 299 -15.36 -5.33 -2.77
CA LEU A 299 -14.74 -4.83 -4.00
C LEU A 299 -13.30 -4.40 -3.76
N ALA A 300 -13.05 -3.82 -2.59
CA ALA A 300 -11.74 -3.42 -2.12
C ALA A 300 -10.73 -4.57 -2.04
N SER A 301 -11.17 -5.80 -1.73
CA SER A 301 -10.28 -6.97 -1.68
C SER A 301 -10.00 -7.60 -3.05
N LYS A 302 -10.49 -6.99 -4.14
CA LYS A 302 -10.27 -7.49 -5.49
C LYS A 302 -9.07 -6.85 -6.17
N TRP A 303 -8.49 -7.63 -7.05
CA TRP A 303 -7.48 -7.22 -8.01
C TRP A 303 -8.15 -6.64 -9.25
N GLN A 304 -7.42 -5.82 -10.00
CA GLN A 304 -7.84 -5.40 -11.33
C GLN A 304 -7.99 -6.59 -12.27
N GLU A 305 -8.87 -6.43 -13.24
CA GLU A 305 -9.11 -7.35 -14.34
C GLU A 305 -8.96 -6.59 -15.67
N GLU A 306 -8.83 -7.32 -16.78
CA GLU A 306 -8.55 -6.74 -18.10
C GLU A 306 -9.58 -5.67 -18.51
N ASP A 307 -10.85 -5.93 -18.21
CA ASP A 307 -12.00 -5.10 -18.52
C ASP A 307 -12.46 -4.22 -17.33
N LYS A 308 -11.81 -4.32 -16.16
CA LYS A 308 -12.17 -3.56 -14.97
C LYS A 308 -10.95 -3.20 -14.11
N SER A 309 -10.53 -1.94 -14.19
CA SER A 309 -9.40 -1.43 -13.41
C SER A 309 -9.81 -0.47 -12.29
N GLU A 310 -11.01 0.10 -12.31
CA GLU A 310 -11.54 0.90 -11.20
C GLU A 310 -13.04 0.66 -10.97
N VAL A 311 -13.46 0.81 -9.72
CA VAL A 311 -14.89 0.90 -9.36
C VAL A 311 -15.30 2.36 -9.36
N VAL A 312 -16.44 2.67 -9.98
CA VAL A 312 -17.06 4.00 -9.92
C VAL A 312 -18.27 3.92 -9.02
N VAL A 313 -18.45 4.92 -8.16
CA VAL A 313 -19.62 5.05 -7.29
C VAL A 313 -20.41 6.30 -7.59
N LEU A 314 -21.74 6.21 -7.49
CA LEU A 314 -22.60 7.35 -7.16
C LEU A 314 -22.34 7.66 -5.69
N LEU A 315 -21.48 8.65 -5.45
CA LEU A 315 -21.02 9.03 -4.13
C LEU A 315 -22.18 9.58 -3.29
N LYS A 316 -22.94 10.50 -3.86
CA LYS A 316 -24.11 11.14 -3.24
C LYS A 316 -24.96 11.83 -4.31
N VAL A 317 -26.25 12.00 -4.02
CA VAL A 317 -27.15 12.87 -4.77
C VAL A 317 -27.42 14.15 -3.98
N LEU A 318 -27.12 15.31 -4.57
CA LEU A 318 -27.49 16.62 -4.03
C LEU A 318 -28.98 16.84 -4.33
N ALA A 319 -29.78 16.88 -3.28
CA ALA A 319 -31.24 16.87 -3.40
C ALA A 319 -31.75 18.06 -4.23
N SER A 320 -32.58 17.75 -5.22
CA SER A 320 -33.32 18.72 -6.03
C SER A 320 -34.65 18.10 -6.45
N ASP A 321 -35.52 18.90 -7.07
CA ASP A 321 -36.79 18.43 -7.61
C ASP A 321 -36.62 17.38 -8.72
N MET A 322 -35.54 17.45 -9.52
CA MET A 322 -35.22 16.47 -10.56
C MET A 322 -34.72 15.12 -10.01
N SER A 323 -34.17 15.10 -8.79
CA SER A 323 -33.60 13.90 -8.17
C SER A 323 -34.53 13.30 -7.12
N ARG A 324 -35.84 13.57 -7.20
CA ARG A 324 -36.83 13.13 -6.22
C ARG A 324 -36.89 11.60 -6.19
N GLY A 325 -36.64 11.01 -5.02
CA GLY A 325 -36.57 9.56 -4.84
C GLY A 325 -35.16 8.99 -4.94
N ASP A 326 -34.21 9.74 -5.51
CA ASP A 326 -32.81 9.31 -5.65
C ASP A 326 -31.90 9.80 -4.52
N ASN A 327 -32.38 10.68 -3.64
CA ASN A 327 -31.60 11.29 -2.56
C ASN A 327 -31.02 10.29 -1.54
N ASP A 328 -31.55 9.06 -1.50
CA ASP A 328 -31.04 8.01 -0.62
C ASP A 328 -29.89 7.19 -1.23
N PHE A 329 -29.65 7.34 -2.54
CA PHE A 329 -28.45 6.78 -3.16
C PHE A 329 -27.21 7.51 -2.66
N GLY A 330 -26.22 6.70 -2.27
CA GLY A 330 -24.90 7.19 -1.90
C GLY A 330 -23.98 6.01 -1.66
N MET A 331 -22.70 6.20 -1.99
CA MET A 331 -21.71 5.13 -1.96
C MET A 331 -22.19 3.88 -2.73
N TRP A 332 -22.89 4.08 -3.85
CA TRP A 332 -23.51 3.02 -4.65
C TRP A 332 -22.65 2.70 -5.88
N PRO A 333 -22.09 1.46 -6.00
CA PRO A 333 -21.29 1.06 -7.16
C PRO A 333 -22.11 1.07 -8.45
N ILE A 334 -21.51 1.57 -9.52
CA ILE A 334 -22.08 1.59 -10.86
C ILE A 334 -21.29 0.59 -11.72
N ASP A 335 -22.00 -0.25 -12.45
CA ASP A 335 -21.42 -1.27 -13.32
C ASP A 335 -21.62 -0.95 -14.80
N LYS A 336 -22.74 -0.33 -15.17
CA LYS A 336 -23.05 0.00 -16.57
C LYS A 336 -23.59 1.41 -16.75
N VAL A 337 -23.32 1.95 -17.95
CA VAL A 337 -23.93 3.17 -18.50
C VAL A 337 -24.69 2.81 -19.76
N ASN A 338 -26.01 3.03 -19.78
CA ASN A 338 -26.92 2.66 -20.87
C ASN A 338 -26.73 1.20 -21.35
N GLY A 339 -26.57 0.28 -20.40
CA GLY A 339 -26.38 -1.16 -20.68
C GLY A 339 -24.95 -1.56 -21.07
N GLN A 340 -24.00 -0.62 -21.17
CA GLN A 340 -22.61 -0.90 -21.50
C GLN A 340 -21.69 -0.82 -20.27
N SER A 341 -20.87 -1.84 -20.06
CA SER A 341 -19.80 -1.84 -19.03
C SER A 341 -18.70 -0.84 -19.35
N PHE A 342 -17.90 -0.48 -18.34
CA PHE A 342 -16.75 0.42 -18.47
C PHE A 342 -15.60 -0.01 -17.56
N LYS A 343 -14.37 0.26 -18.04
CA LYS A 343 -13.13 -0.19 -17.39
C LYS A 343 -12.77 0.62 -16.14
N ASN A 344 -12.91 1.94 -16.21
CA ASN A 344 -12.43 2.86 -15.19
C ASN A 344 -13.23 4.17 -15.17
N PHE A 345 -12.87 5.09 -14.27
CA PHE A 345 -13.61 6.35 -14.11
C PHE A 345 -13.53 7.26 -15.34
N LYS A 346 -12.40 7.26 -16.05
CA LYS A 346 -12.26 7.99 -17.32
C LYS A 346 -13.23 7.46 -18.38
N ALA A 347 -13.26 6.14 -18.58
CA ALA A 347 -14.18 5.50 -19.52
C ALA A 347 -15.66 5.71 -19.12
N PHE A 348 -15.97 5.70 -17.82
CA PHE A 348 -17.29 6.07 -17.30
C PHE A 348 -17.67 7.50 -17.69
N TYR A 349 -16.79 8.47 -17.42
CA TYR A 349 -17.01 9.88 -17.75
C TYR A 349 -17.22 10.09 -19.26
N GLU A 350 -16.37 9.49 -20.09
CA GLU A 350 -16.49 9.56 -21.55
C GLU A 350 -17.83 9.00 -22.02
N LYS A 351 -18.25 7.83 -21.52
CA LYS A 351 -19.55 7.25 -21.85
C LYS A 351 -20.73 8.11 -21.43
N VAL A 352 -20.71 8.67 -20.22
CA VAL A 352 -21.77 9.58 -19.74
C VAL A 352 -21.91 10.81 -20.64
N ASN A 353 -20.79 11.36 -21.11
CA ASN A 353 -20.78 12.52 -22.00
C ASN A 353 -21.17 12.16 -23.44
N ALA A 354 -20.81 10.97 -23.91
CA ALA A 354 -21.11 10.48 -25.25
C ALA A 354 -22.58 10.08 -25.46
N VAL A 355 -23.38 9.89 -24.38
CA VAL A 355 -24.82 9.70 -24.53
C VAL A 355 -25.40 10.86 -25.35
N THR A 356 -26.25 10.58 -26.33
CA THR A 356 -26.97 11.59 -27.14
C THR A 356 -28.47 11.57 -26.86
N GLY A 357 -28.98 10.45 -26.36
CA GLY A 357 -30.38 10.32 -25.93
C GLY A 357 -30.73 11.22 -24.75
N LYS A 358 -32.05 11.34 -24.51
CA LYS A 358 -32.62 12.13 -23.41
C LYS A 358 -32.20 11.61 -22.04
N TYR A 359 -32.17 10.29 -21.87
CA TYR A 359 -31.93 9.63 -20.60
C TYR A 359 -30.53 9.02 -20.51
N LEU A 360 -29.90 9.23 -19.36
CA LEU A 360 -28.75 8.47 -18.88
C LEU A 360 -29.26 7.41 -17.90
N VAL A 361 -28.93 6.15 -18.14
CA VAL A 361 -29.30 5.02 -17.29
C VAL A 361 -28.04 4.44 -16.69
N LEU A 362 -27.93 4.52 -15.37
CA LEU A 362 -26.88 3.89 -14.59
C LEU A 362 -27.44 2.60 -13.99
N GLU A 363 -26.68 1.52 -14.02
CA GLU A 363 -27.11 0.21 -13.52
C GLU A 363 -25.99 -0.43 -12.70
N ASP A 364 -26.35 -1.07 -11.58
CA ASP A 364 -25.44 -1.94 -10.83
C ASP A 364 -25.60 -3.41 -11.21
N LYS A 365 -24.71 -4.26 -10.69
CA LYS A 365 -24.72 -5.71 -10.93
C LYS A 365 -26.03 -6.42 -10.54
N ASP A 366 -26.83 -5.82 -9.65
CA ASP A 366 -28.06 -6.39 -9.12
C ASP A 366 -29.29 -5.93 -9.94
N GLY A 367 -29.07 -5.12 -10.98
CA GLY A 367 -30.10 -4.60 -11.89
C GLY A 367 -30.81 -3.35 -11.38
N VAL A 368 -30.36 -2.76 -10.26
CA VAL A 368 -30.88 -1.49 -9.74
C VAL A 368 -30.49 -0.37 -10.69
N LYS A 369 -31.42 0.55 -10.99
CA LYS A 369 -31.23 1.62 -11.97
C LYS A 369 -31.44 3.01 -11.38
N VAL A 370 -30.58 3.93 -11.79
CA VAL A 370 -30.77 5.39 -11.63
C VAL A 370 -30.90 5.99 -13.03
N ILE A 371 -32.00 6.70 -13.29
CA ILE A 371 -32.33 7.26 -14.61
C ILE A 371 -32.33 8.78 -14.51
N ILE A 372 -31.47 9.44 -15.27
CA ILE A 372 -31.25 10.89 -15.22
C ILE A 372 -31.67 11.51 -16.56
N ASP A 373 -32.60 12.47 -16.53
CA ASP A 373 -32.86 13.35 -17.68
C ASP A 373 -31.68 14.31 -17.86
N ARG A 374 -30.96 14.14 -18.97
CA ARG A 374 -29.70 14.87 -19.20
C ARG A 374 -29.90 16.34 -19.51
N GLN A 375 -31.00 16.70 -20.16
CA GLN A 375 -31.28 18.10 -20.49
C GLN A 375 -31.64 18.85 -19.22
N GLU A 376 -32.50 18.27 -18.38
CA GLU A 376 -32.85 18.82 -17.09
C GLU A 376 -31.64 18.91 -16.14
N ALA A 377 -30.82 17.85 -16.08
CA ALA A 377 -29.60 17.82 -15.29
C ALA A 377 -28.65 18.98 -15.64
N LYS A 378 -28.42 19.23 -16.94
CA LYS A 378 -27.58 20.32 -17.40
C LYS A 378 -28.19 21.69 -17.09
N ALA A 379 -29.50 21.84 -17.25
CA ALA A 379 -30.19 23.09 -16.98
C ALA A 379 -30.15 23.47 -15.48
N LYS A 380 -30.26 22.49 -14.58
CA LYS A 380 -30.33 22.72 -13.13
C LYS A 380 -28.99 22.70 -12.41
N GLN A 381 -27.93 22.13 -13.02
CA GLN A 381 -26.60 21.98 -12.43
C GLN A 381 -26.10 23.26 -11.72
N SER A 382 -26.08 24.40 -12.42
CA SER A 382 -25.54 25.64 -11.87
C SER A 382 -26.32 26.18 -10.67
N ASN A 383 -27.61 25.85 -10.55
CA ASN A 383 -28.42 26.24 -9.41
C ASN A 383 -28.24 25.29 -8.23
N ILE A 384 -27.97 24.00 -8.49
CA ILE A 384 -27.70 23.00 -7.45
C ILE A 384 -26.31 23.21 -6.82
N LEU A 385 -25.35 23.75 -7.58
CA LEU A 385 -23.96 23.95 -7.14
C LEU A 385 -23.66 25.32 -6.52
N LYS A 386 -24.62 26.25 -6.54
CA LYS A 386 -24.55 27.51 -5.78
C LYS A 386 -24.86 27.24 -4.32
#